data_AF-A0A3R6IHR4-F1
#
_entry.id   AF-A0A3R6IHR4-F1
#
_cell.length_a   1.000
_cell.length_b   1.000
_cell.length_c   1.000
_cell.angle_alpha   90.00
_cell.angle_beta   90.00
_cell.angle_gamma   90.00
#
_symmetry.space_group_name_H-M   'P 1'
#
loop_
_entity.id
_entity.type
_entity.pdbx_description
1 polymer ?
#
loop_
_entity_poly.entity_id
_entity_poly.type
_entity_poly.pdbx_seq_one_letter_code
_entity_poly.pdbx_strand_id
1 'polypeptide(L)'
;MEANTNPVATLLQQALGLMSNNVTIPVSIDYEAITKAAIKTVEEERKKIYSKVLITQNEADSIYTKQVIRALVKRGHLQQYKFDFRDAVDREGNPIRKTKGAIYYRVEEIEKSIEKGNVLSGTRRGTI
;
A
#
# COMPACT_ATOMS: atom_id res chain seq x y z
N MET A 1 28.02 55.09 44.72
CA MET A 1 26.85 54.20 44.75
C MET A 1 27.14 53.06 43.79
N GLU A 2 27.83 52.02 44.27
CA GLU A 2 28.22 50.89 43.43
C GLU A 2 27.09 49.86 43.48
N ALA A 3 26.43 49.65 42.34
CA ALA A 3 25.46 48.59 42.18
C ALA A 3 26.21 47.26 42.19
N ASN A 4 26.27 46.61 43.36
CA ASN A 4 26.80 45.26 43.50
C ASN A 4 25.82 44.26 42.84
N THR A 5 25.87 44.16 41.52
CA THR A 5 25.07 43.20 40.74
C THR A 5 25.70 41.83 40.87
N ASN A 6 25.35 41.12 41.93
CA ASN A 6 25.76 39.73 42.12
C ASN A 6 25.34 38.91 40.88
N PRO A 7 26.30 38.37 40.08
CA PRO A 7 26.01 37.72 38.81
C PRO A 7 25.14 36.47 38.99
N VAL A 8 25.24 35.82 40.16
CA VAL A 8 24.43 34.66 40.53
C VAL A 8 22.98 35.07 40.71
N ALA A 9 22.71 36.24 41.30
CA ALA A 9 21.34 36.73 41.51
C ALA A 9 20.65 37.09 40.19
N THR A 10 21.37 37.70 39.25
CA THR A 10 20.86 37.96 37.89
C THR A 10 20.58 36.67 37.12
N LEU A 11 21.44 35.65 37.25
CA LEU A 11 21.25 34.37 36.59
C LEU A 11 20.07 33.60 37.20
N LEU A 12 19.87 33.71 38.51
CA LEU A 12 18.73 33.13 39.21
C LEU A 12 17.41 33.84 38.84
N GLN A 13 17.42 35.17 38.67
CA GLN A 13 16.27 35.92 38.15
C GLN A 13 15.95 35.56 36.69
N GLN A 14 16.97 35.38 35.84
CA GLN A 14 16.77 34.92 34.46
C GLN A 14 16.21 33.49 34.42
N ALA A 15 16.75 32.57 35.24
CA ALA A 15 16.24 31.21 35.34
C ALA A 15 14.79 31.17 35.85
N LEU A 16 14.45 31.98 36.87
CA LEU A 16 13.08 32.12 37.37
C LEU A 16 12.13 32.69 36.32
N GLY A 17 12.56 33.67 35.51
CA GLY A 17 11.77 34.22 34.40
C GLY A 17 11.54 33.23 33.25
N LEU A 18 12.49 32.34 33.00
CA LEU A 18 12.34 31.25 32.02
C LEU A 18 11.42 30.14 32.55
N MET A 19 11.45 29.85 33.85
CA MET A 19 10.56 28.86 34.49
C MET A 19 9.12 29.38 34.67
N SER A 20 8.93 30.68 34.91
CA SER A 20 7.60 31.30 34.93
C SER A 20 6.97 31.32 33.54
N ASN A 21 7.81 31.39 32.51
CA ASN A 21 7.42 31.18 31.12
C ASN A 21 7.49 29.69 30.79
N ASN A 22 6.85 28.85 31.60
CA ASN A 22 6.26 27.63 31.08
C ASN A 22 5.15 28.06 30.12
N VAL A 23 5.56 28.50 28.94
CA VAL A 23 4.70 28.61 27.78
C VAL A 23 4.32 27.18 27.51
N THR A 24 3.21 26.76 28.11
CA THR A 24 2.43 25.62 27.67
C THR A 24 2.07 25.97 26.24
N ILE A 25 2.97 25.69 25.30
CA ILE A 25 2.70 25.83 23.88
C ILE A 25 1.51 24.90 23.69
N PRO A 26 0.31 25.41 23.38
CA PRO A 26 -0.84 24.55 23.18
C PRO A 26 -0.53 23.76 21.91
N VAL A 27 -0.08 22.52 22.09
CA VAL A 27 0.14 21.60 20.98
C VAL A 27 -1.26 21.19 20.50
N SER A 28 -1.79 21.92 19.52
CA SER A 28 -2.99 21.53 18.82
C SER A 28 -2.64 20.35 17.92
N ILE A 29 -2.91 19.13 18.40
CA ILE A 29 -2.70 17.91 17.64
C ILE A 29 -3.93 17.73 16.75
N ASP A 30 -3.72 17.90 15.45
CA ASP A 30 -4.78 17.73 14.47
C ASP A 30 -4.95 16.24 14.13
N TYR A 31 -5.71 15.53 14.98
CA TYR A 31 -5.90 14.08 14.88
C TYR A 31 -6.52 13.67 13.53
N GLU A 32 -7.31 14.53 12.90
CA GLU A 32 -7.86 14.26 11.57
C GLU A 32 -6.79 14.23 10.48
N ALA A 33 -5.82 15.13 10.54
CA ALA A 33 -4.72 15.16 9.58
C ALA A 33 -3.83 13.92 9.72
N ILE A 34 -3.55 13.51 10.97
CA ILE A 34 -2.75 12.32 11.28
C ILE A 34 -3.48 11.05 10.83
N THR A 35 -4.79 10.93 11.12
CA THR A 35 -5.57 9.77 10.68
C THR A 35 -5.69 9.69 9.17
N LYS A 36 -5.95 10.81 8.48
CA LYS A 36 -5.96 10.87 7.01
C LYS A 36 -4.60 10.49 6.41
N ALA A 37 -3.51 10.98 6.99
CA ALA A 37 -2.15 10.62 6.57
C ALA A 37 -1.87 9.13 6.78
N ALA A 38 -2.24 8.58 7.95
CA ALA A 38 -2.07 7.16 8.29
C ALA A 38 -2.88 6.24 7.36
N ILE A 39 -4.13 6.60 7.08
CA ILE A 39 -4.98 5.86 6.12
C ILE A 39 -4.33 5.87 4.74
N LYS A 40 -3.88 7.04 4.28
CA LYS A 40 -3.23 7.19 2.97
C LYS A 40 -1.96 6.34 2.87
N THR A 41 -1.11 6.32 3.89
CA THR A 41 0.10 5.49 3.89
C THR A 41 -0.23 4.00 3.83
N VAL A 42 -1.25 3.55 4.57
CA VAL A 42 -1.69 2.15 4.54
C VAL A 42 -2.25 1.76 3.18
N GLU A 43 -3.01 2.64 2.53
CA GLU A 43 -3.51 2.40 1.18
C GLU A 43 -2.38 2.30 0.14
N GLU A 44 -1.36 3.15 0.25
CA GLU A 44 -0.19 3.12 -0.62
C GLU A 44 0.63 1.84 -0.44
N GLU A 45 0.83 1.38 0.80
CA GLU A 45 1.49 0.11 1.10
C GLU A 45 0.69 -1.08 0.58
N ARG A 46 -0.63 -1.08 0.79
CA ARG A 46 -1.52 -2.11 0.24
C ARG A 46 -1.45 -2.16 -1.27
N LYS A 47 -1.46 -1.02 -1.97
CA LYS A 47 -1.28 -0.97 -3.44
C LYS A 47 0.07 -1.52 -3.89
N LYS A 48 1.16 -1.17 -3.18
CA LYS A 48 2.50 -1.70 -3.47
C LYS A 48 2.56 -3.22 -3.32
N ILE A 49 1.98 -3.76 -2.24
CA ILE A 49 1.90 -5.21 -2.03
C ILE A 49 1.04 -5.85 -3.11
N TYR A 50 -0.13 -5.28 -3.40
CA TYR A 50 -1.08 -5.77 -4.40
C TYR A 50 -0.46 -5.96 -5.79
N SER A 51 0.37 -5.02 -6.24
CA SER A 51 1.11 -5.11 -7.52
C SER A 51 2.08 -6.30 -7.60
N LYS A 52 2.45 -6.88 -6.46
CA LYS A 52 3.37 -8.01 -6.33
C LYS A 52 2.67 -9.33 -6.02
N VAL A 53 1.34 -9.31 -5.80
CA VAL A 53 0.59 -10.52 -5.45
C VAL A 53 0.52 -11.45 -6.66
N LEU A 54 0.99 -12.67 -6.47
CA LEU A 54 0.77 -13.77 -7.39
C LEU A 54 -0.28 -14.72 -6.82
N ILE A 55 -1.10 -15.26 -7.72
CA ILE A 55 -2.01 -16.35 -7.43
C ILE A 55 -1.75 -17.51 -8.38
N THR A 56 -1.99 -18.72 -7.90
CA THR A 56 -1.95 -19.92 -8.73
C THR A 56 -3.10 -19.92 -9.73
N GLN A 57 -2.98 -20.69 -10.80
CA GLN A 57 -4.06 -20.88 -11.76
C GLN A 57 -5.35 -21.41 -11.10
N ASN A 58 -5.24 -22.32 -10.14
CA ASN A 58 -6.40 -22.88 -9.45
C ASN A 58 -7.15 -21.81 -8.64
N GLU A 59 -6.40 -20.94 -7.96
CA GLU A 59 -6.98 -19.79 -7.25
C GLU A 59 -7.60 -18.81 -8.25
N ALA A 60 -6.89 -18.46 -9.32
CA ALA A 60 -7.41 -17.57 -10.35
C ALA A 60 -8.72 -18.09 -10.96
N ASP A 61 -8.80 -19.39 -11.24
CA ASP A 61 -10.01 -20.05 -11.75
C ASP A 61 -11.16 -20.01 -10.73
N SER A 62 -10.86 -20.08 -9.43
CA SER A 62 -11.85 -20.00 -8.34
C SER A 62 -12.35 -18.59 -8.10
N ILE A 63 -11.49 -17.57 -8.23
CA ILE A 63 -11.82 -16.17 -7.91
C ILE A 63 -12.46 -15.47 -9.10
N TYR A 64 -11.88 -15.62 -10.29
CA TYR A 64 -12.29 -14.89 -11.50
C TYR A 64 -13.11 -15.75 -12.47
N THR A 65 -13.36 -17.02 -12.15
CA THR A 65 -13.96 -18.03 -13.03
C THR A 65 -13.03 -18.50 -14.14
N LYS A 66 -12.92 -19.83 -14.27
CA LYS A 66 -12.12 -20.52 -15.30
C LYS A 66 -12.34 -20.05 -16.74
N GLN A 67 -13.56 -19.65 -17.10
CA GLN A 67 -13.87 -19.16 -18.45
C GLN A 67 -13.20 -17.81 -18.75
N VAL A 68 -13.17 -16.91 -17.76
CA VAL A 68 -12.55 -15.58 -17.88
C VAL A 68 -11.05 -15.73 -18.03
N ILE A 69 -10.41 -16.49 -17.15
CA ILE A 69 -8.97 -16.74 -17.20
C ILE A 69 -8.57 -17.39 -18.53
N ARG A 70 -9.30 -18.42 -18.99
CA ARG A 70 -9.06 -19.03 -20.31
C ARG A 70 -9.22 -18.04 -21.46
N ALA A 71 -10.24 -17.19 -21.44
CA ALA A 71 -10.47 -16.20 -22.48
C ALA A 71 -9.32 -15.17 -22.53
N LEU A 72 -8.88 -14.70 -21.36
CA LEU A 72 -7.77 -13.75 -21.23
C LEU A 72 -6.45 -14.34 -21.75
N VAL A 73 -6.15 -15.59 -21.38
CA VAL A 73 -4.95 -16.30 -21.87
C VAL A 73 -5.03 -16.54 -23.38
N LYS A 74 -6.17 -17.04 -23.89
CA LYS A 74 -6.34 -17.34 -25.32
C LYS A 74 -6.22 -16.09 -26.20
N ARG A 75 -6.67 -14.94 -25.71
CA ARG A 75 -6.57 -13.65 -26.41
C ARG A 75 -5.19 -12.99 -26.25
N GLY A 76 -4.28 -13.58 -25.47
CA GLY A 76 -2.94 -13.04 -25.23
C GLY A 76 -2.91 -11.85 -24.27
N HIS A 77 -3.99 -11.57 -23.54
CA HIS A 77 -4.06 -10.49 -22.56
C HIS A 77 -3.53 -10.88 -21.19
N LEU A 78 -3.44 -12.18 -20.90
CA LEU A 78 -2.88 -12.70 -19.65
C LEU A 78 -1.74 -13.66 -19.96
N GLN A 79 -0.56 -13.41 -19.37
CA GLN A 79 0.62 -14.24 -19.53
C GLN A 79 0.93 -14.99 -18.25
N GLN A 80 1.48 -16.20 -18.39
CA GLN A 80 2.02 -16.93 -17.25
C GLN A 80 3.20 -16.15 -16.67
N TYR A 81 3.19 -15.96 -15.35
CA TYR A 81 4.28 -15.32 -14.65
C TYR A 81 5.55 -16.17 -14.73
N LYS A 82 6.62 -15.57 -15.22
CA LYS A 82 7.96 -16.14 -15.16
C LYS A 82 8.59 -15.69 -13.85
N PHE A 83 8.89 -16.64 -12.98
CA PHE A 83 9.61 -16.36 -11.74
C PHE A 83 11.02 -15.90 -12.07
N ASP A 84 11.23 -14.60 -12.04
CA ASP A 84 12.55 -14.01 -11.85
C ASP A 84 12.83 -13.94 -10.34
N PHE A 85 14.10 -13.83 -9.96
CA PHE A 85 14.59 -13.83 -8.57
C PHE A 85 14.08 -12.68 -7.66
N ARG A 86 13.00 -11.99 -8.04
CA ARG A 86 12.39 -10.87 -7.32
C ARG A 86 11.20 -11.30 -6.47
N ASP A 87 11.05 -10.61 -5.33
CA ASP A 87 10.07 -10.81 -4.26
C ASP A 87 8.61 -10.81 -4.77
N ALA A 88 8.17 -11.96 -5.26
CA ALA A 88 6.76 -12.26 -5.46
C ALA A 88 6.14 -12.66 -4.13
N VAL A 89 4.98 -12.10 -3.82
CA VAL A 89 4.28 -12.35 -2.56
C VAL A 89 2.92 -12.99 -2.81
N ASP A 90 2.43 -13.73 -1.83
CA ASP A 90 1.05 -14.21 -1.80
C ASP A 90 0.09 -13.08 -1.35
N ARG A 91 -1.19 -13.42 -1.18
CA ARG A 91 -2.22 -12.48 -0.70
C ARG A 91 -1.97 -11.98 0.73
N GLU A 92 -1.23 -12.74 1.53
CA GLU A 92 -0.91 -12.43 2.92
C GLU A 92 0.41 -11.65 3.03
N GLY A 93 1.12 -11.46 1.91
CA GLY A 93 2.39 -10.76 1.86
C GLY A 93 3.61 -11.66 2.08
N ASN A 94 3.42 -12.97 2.17
CA ASN A 94 4.52 -13.92 2.34
C ASN A 94 5.23 -14.18 1.00
N PRO A 95 6.57 -14.36 1.01
CA PRO A 95 7.31 -14.65 -0.20
C PRO A 95 6.94 -16.02 -0.77
N ILE A 96 6.57 -16.06 -2.05
CA ILE A 96 6.24 -17.31 -2.74
C ILE A 96 7.52 -17.92 -3.32
N ARG A 97 7.77 -19.18 -2.99
CA ARG A 97 8.74 -20.02 -3.71
C ARG A 97 8.02 -20.76 -4.84
N LYS A 98 8.63 -20.82 -6.02
CA LYS A 98 8.05 -21.50 -7.18
C LYS A 98 7.84 -22.99 -6.91
N THR A 99 6.60 -23.44 -6.95
CA THR A 99 6.26 -24.87 -6.95
C THR A 99 6.42 -25.47 -8.35
N LYS A 100 7.04 -26.66 -8.45
CA LYS A 100 7.26 -27.35 -9.73
C LYS A 100 5.90 -27.68 -10.40
N GLY A 101 5.73 -27.27 -11.65
CA GLY A 101 4.53 -27.56 -12.45
C GLY A 101 3.34 -26.63 -12.21
N ALA A 102 3.43 -25.67 -11.28
CA ALA A 102 2.37 -24.70 -11.04
C ALA A 102 2.49 -23.47 -11.95
N ILE A 103 1.34 -23.02 -12.47
CA ILE A 103 1.19 -21.80 -13.25
C ILE A 103 0.72 -20.69 -12.30
N TYR A 104 1.39 -19.55 -12.35
CA TYR A 104 1.07 -18.37 -11.55
C TYR A 104 0.72 -17.21 -12.46
N TYR A 105 -0.20 -16.37 -12.00
CA TYR A 105 -0.62 -15.13 -12.64
C TYR A 105 -0.52 -14.00 -11.64
N ARG A 106 -0.19 -12.80 -12.11
CA ARG A 106 -0.21 -11.60 -11.28
C ARG A 106 -1.62 -11.06 -11.21
N VAL A 107 -2.10 -10.79 -9.99
CA VAL A 107 -3.47 -10.31 -9.77
C VAL A 107 -3.73 -9.00 -10.52
N GLU A 108 -2.78 -8.06 -10.41
CA GLU A 108 -2.85 -6.77 -11.11
C GLU A 108 -2.98 -6.91 -12.65
N GLU A 109 -2.32 -7.91 -13.26
CA GLU A 109 -2.44 -8.16 -14.70
C GLU A 109 -3.80 -8.73 -15.07
N ILE A 110 -4.34 -9.64 -14.25
CA ILE A 110 -5.70 -10.19 -14.48
C ILE A 110 -6.71 -9.04 -14.48
N GLU A 111 -6.67 -8.17 -13.48
CA GLU A 111 -7.64 -7.07 -13.35
C GLU A 111 -7.50 -6.04 -14.47
N LYS A 112 -6.27 -5.59 -14.76
CA LYS A 112 -6.02 -4.70 -15.91
C LYS A 112 -6.50 -5.32 -17.22
N SER A 113 -6.34 -6.63 -17.38
CA SER A 113 -6.75 -7.32 -18.60
C SER A 113 -8.26 -7.58 -18.66
N ILE A 114 -8.95 -7.66 -17.52
CA ILE A 114 -10.42 -7.63 -17.48
C ILE A 114 -10.94 -6.25 -17.87
N GLU A 115 -10.37 -5.18 -17.29
CA GLU A 115 -10.73 -3.80 -17.60
C GLU A 115 -10.49 -3.45 -19.08
N LYS A 116 -9.32 -3.81 -19.62
CA LYS A 116 -8.95 -3.54 -21.01
C LYS A 116 -9.59 -4.51 -22.01
N GLY A 117 -9.75 -5.76 -21.63
CA GLY A 117 -10.05 -6.87 -22.55
C GLY A 117 -11.49 -6.96 -23.02
N ASN A 118 -12.38 -6.07 -22.56
CA ASN A 118 -13.82 -6.10 -22.84
C ASN A 118 -14.39 -7.53 -22.79
N VAL A 119 -13.91 -8.35 -21.83
CA VAL A 119 -14.24 -9.78 -21.78
C VAL A 119 -15.72 -9.96 -21.42
N LEU A 120 -16.29 -8.97 -20.73
CA LEU A 120 -17.72 -8.86 -20.41
C LEU A 120 -18.59 -8.33 -21.56
N SER A 121 -18.04 -7.67 -22.60
CA SER A 121 -18.83 -7.30 -23.79
C SER A 121 -19.04 -8.47 -24.76
N GLY A 122 -18.50 -9.64 -24.42
CA GLY A 122 -18.66 -10.88 -25.15
C GLY A 122 -20.06 -11.48 -25.09
N THR A 123 -20.98 -10.94 -24.28
CA THR A 123 -22.43 -11.18 -24.42
C THR A 123 -22.95 -10.37 -25.61
N ARG A 124 -22.39 -10.59 -26.81
CA ARG A 124 -23.10 -10.22 -28.03
C ARG A 124 -24.39 -11.04 -28.00
N ARG A 125 -25.50 -10.36 -27.69
CA ARG A 125 -26.86 -10.79 -28.02
C ARG A 125 -26.81 -11.53 -29.35
N GLY A 126 -27.34 -12.76 -29.34
CA GLY A 126 -27.37 -13.62 -30.50
C GLY A 126 -27.78 -12.85 -31.74
N THR A 127 -26.96 -12.93 -32.77
CA THR A 127 -27.47 -12.85 -34.13
C THR A 127 -28.20 -14.17 -34.34
N ILE A 128 -29.54 -14.09 -34.28
CA ILE A 128 -30.46 -15.09 -34.84
C ILE A 128 -31.02 -14.46 -36.11
#